data_AF-A0A7V4N0I7-F1
#
_entry.id   AF-A0A7V4N0I7-F1
#
_cell.length_a   1.000
_cell.length_b   1.000
_cell.length_c   1.000
_cell.angle_alpha   90.00
_cell.angle_beta   90.00
_cell.angle_gamma   90.00
#
_symmetry.space_group_name_H-M   'P 1'
#
loop_
_entity.id
_entity.type
_entity.pdbx_description
1 polymer ?
#
loop_
_entity_poly.entity_id
_entity_poly.type
_entity_poly.pdbx_seq_one_letter_code
_entity_poly.pdbx_strand_id
1 'polypeptide(L)'
;MTQVARYTNLTTGGPVHVDVVDGRIVRIIPLQLDDSDGPSWTLEARGRRFVPPRRTTLSPHVVAHRSTIYSPKRILTPLKRVDFDPKGERNIQNRGISGYE
;
A
#
# COMPACT_ATOMS: atom_id res chain seq x y z
N MET A 1 -24.50 12.91 -1.32
CA MET A 1 -23.82 11.98 -0.41
C MET A 1 -22.79 11.24 -1.23
N THR A 2 -21.50 11.40 -0.94
CA THR A 2 -20.45 10.73 -1.71
C THR A 2 -20.38 9.26 -1.29
N GLN A 3 -20.56 8.37 -2.26
CA GLN A 3 -20.64 6.93 -2.04
C GLN A 3 -19.24 6.37 -1.84
N VAL A 4 -19.08 5.47 -0.86
CA VAL A 4 -17.84 4.72 -0.67
C VAL A 4 -17.78 3.59 -1.69
N ALA A 5 -16.76 3.59 -2.54
CA ALA A 5 -16.45 2.47 -3.42
C ALA A 5 -15.36 1.60 -2.78
N ARG A 6 -15.59 0.29 -2.69
CA ARG A 6 -14.63 -0.68 -2.15
C ARG A 6 -13.95 -1.44 -3.28
N TYR A 7 -12.62 -1.46 -3.23
CA TYR A 7 -11.74 -2.16 -4.16
C TYR A 7 -10.89 -3.20 -3.43
N THR A 8 -10.16 -4.00 -4.20
CA THR A 8 -9.16 -4.96 -3.71
C THR A 8 -7.77 -4.57 -4.20
N ASN A 9 -6.74 -4.83 -3.39
CA ASN A 9 -5.34 -4.67 -3.78
C ASN A 9 -4.45 -5.64 -2.96
N LEU A 10 -3.17 -5.74 -3.32
CA LEU A 10 -2.19 -6.58 -2.64
C LEU A 10 -0.98 -5.74 -2.21
N THR A 11 -0.41 -6.08 -1.05
CA THR A 11 0.80 -5.46 -0.52
C THR A 11 1.79 -6.52 -0.07
N THR A 12 3.03 -6.12 0.23
CA THR A 12 4.05 -7.00 0.82
C THR A 12 3.66 -7.54 2.20
N GLY A 13 2.71 -6.91 2.89
CA GLY A 13 2.25 -7.33 4.22
C GLY A 13 0.83 -7.88 4.23
N GLY A 14 0.27 -8.26 3.07
CA GLY A 14 -1.03 -8.94 2.96
C GLY A 14 -2.01 -8.27 1.98
N PRO A 15 -3.08 -8.98 1.58
CA PRO A 15 -4.15 -8.46 0.72
C PRO A 15 -5.12 -7.58 1.50
N VAL A 16 -5.64 -6.56 0.83
CA VAL A 16 -6.44 -5.48 1.46
C VAL A 16 -7.73 -5.20 0.69
N HIS A 17 -8.74 -4.74 1.42
CA HIS A 17 -9.76 -3.88 0.85
C HIS A 17 -9.32 -2.42 0.93
N VAL A 18 -9.65 -1.66 -0.11
CA VAL A 18 -9.37 -0.23 -0.20
C VAL A 18 -10.68 0.51 -0.42
N ASP A 19 -11.06 1.32 0.55
CA ASP A 19 -12.24 2.19 0.42
C ASP A 19 -11.80 3.54 -0.14
N VAL A 20 -12.51 3.98 -1.18
CA VAL A 20 -12.23 5.20 -1.94
C VAL A 20 -13.49 6.06 -2.00
N VAL A 21 -13.30 7.36 -1.81
CA VAL A 21 -14.33 8.39 -1.95
C VAL A 21 -13.73 9.50 -2.80
N ASP A 22 -14.41 9.90 -3.87
CA ASP A 22 -13.99 10.96 -4.80
C ASP A 22 -12.53 10.81 -5.29
N GLY A 23 -12.15 9.58 -5.67
CA GLY A 23 -10.80 9.25 -6.14
C GLY A 23 -9.72 9.25 -5.06
N ARG A 24 -10.09 9.42 -3.79
CA ARG A 24 -9.15 9.42 -2.64
C ARG A 24 -9.37 8.22 -1.74
N ILE A 25 -8.28 7.53 -1.40
CA ILE A 25 -8.30 6.45 -0.42
C ILE A 25 -8.65 7.04 0.94
N VAL A 26 -9.69 6.51 1.58
CA VAL A 26 -10.10 6.88 2.94
C VAL A 26 -9.70 5.82 3.97
N ARG A 27 -9.61 4.56 3.55
CA ARG A 27 -9.31 3.43 4.45
C ARG A 27 -8.68 2.25 3.71
N ILE A 28 -7.73 1.60 4.37
CA ILE A 28 -7.12 0.33 3.95
C ILE A 28 -7.31 -0.65 5.11
N ILE A 29 -7.91 -1.81 4.86
CA ILE A 29 -8.23 -2.82 5.89
C ILE A 29 -7.90 -4.23 5.39
N PRO A 30 -7.76 -5.22 6.29
CA PRO A 30 -7.61 -6.61 5.87
C PRO A 30 -8.78 -7.04 4.99
N LEU A 31 -8.50 -7.88 4.00
CA LEU A 31 -9.52 -8.49 3.17
C LEU A 31 -10.40 -9.42 4.01
N GLN A 32 -11.71 -9.32 3.84
CA GLN A 32 -12.69 -10.18 4.50
C GLN A 32 -13.26 -11.15 3.46
N LEU A 33 -13.36 -12.43 3.84
CA LEU A 33 -13.99 -13.44 3.01
C LEU A 33 -15.46 -13.54 3.41
N ASP A 34 -16.34 -13.64 2.42
CA ASP A 34 -17.76 -13.82 2.65
C ASP A 34 -18.21 -15.25 2.32
N ASP A 35 -19.52 -15.47 2.27
CA ASP A 35 -20.13 -16.78 2.02
C ASP A 35 -20.08 -17.18 0.54
N SER A 36 -19.77 -16.24 -0.36
CA SER A 36 -19.51 -16.55 -1.78
C SER A 36 -18.11 -17.12 -2.00
N ASP A 37 -17.19 -16.91 -1.04
CA ASP A 37 -15.86 -17.51 -1.05
C ASP A 37 -15.87 -18.96 -0.54
N GLY A 38 -14.91 -19.76 -1.01
CA GLY A 38 -14.77 -21.15 -0.58
C GLY A 38 -14.69 -21.34 0.95
N PRO A 39 -15.16 -22.49 1.48
CA PRO A 39 -15.16 -22.73 2.91
C PRO A 39 -13.73 -22.84 3.47
N SER A 40 -13.57 -22.48 4.74
CA SER A 40 -12.31 -22.67 5.46
C SER A 40 -12.09 -24.15 5.77
N TRP A 41 -10.83 -24.59 5.79
CA TRP A 41 -10.49 -25.92 6.28
C TRP A 41 -10.84 -26.07 7.77
N THR A 42 -11.06 -27.30 8.21
CA THR A 42 -11.36 -27.66 9.60
C THR A 42 -10.38 -28.73 10.07
N LEU A 43 -9.85 -28.58 11.28
CA LEU A 43 -9.07 -29.62 11.97
C LEU A 43 -9.80 -30.08 13.23
N GLU A 44 -9.95 -31.39 13.39
CA GLU A 44 -10.48 -32.01 14.61
C GLU A 44 -9.33 -32.64 15.41
N ALA A 45 -9.16 -32.21 16.65
CA ALA A 45 -8.11 -32.73 17.53
C ALA A 45 -8.52 -32.60 19.00
N ARG A 46 -8.22 -33.63 19.80
CA ARG A 46 -8.48 -33.63 21.27
C ARG A 46 -9.95 -33.31 21.62
N GLY A 47 -10.90 -33.86 20.85
CA GLY A 47 -12.33 -33.62 21.05
C GLY A 47 -12.80 -32.19 20.73
N ARG A 48 -11.99 -31.39 20.03
CA ARG A 48 -12.32 -30.01 19.66
C ARG A 48 -12.17 -29.81 18.15
N ARG A 49 -12.97 -28.86 17.64
CA ARG A 49 -12.95 -28.41 16.24
C ARG A 49 -12.26 -27.05 16.15
N PHE A 50 -11.26 -26.94 15.27
CA PHE A 50 -10.51 -25.72 15.01
C PHE A 50 -10.76 -25.26 13.56
N VAL A 51 -11.17 -24.01 13.42
CA VAL A 51 -11.47 -23.38 12.12
C VAL A 51 -10.82 -21.99 12.12
N PRO A 52 -10.06 -21.61 11.07
CA PRO A 52 -9.44 -20.30 11.01
C PRO A 52 -10.48 -19.19 10.79
N PRO A 53 -10.21 -17.94 11.20
CA PRO A 53 -11.07 -16.80 10.90
C PRO A 53 -11.24 -16.58 9.39
N ARG A 54 -12.43 -16.18 8.94
CA ARG A 54 -12.73 -15.82 7.54
C ARG A 54 -12.26 -14.40 7.17
N ARG A 55 -10.98 -14.11 7.43
CA ARG A 55 -10.35 -12.83 7.10
C ARG A 55 -8.84 -13.00 6.96
N THR A 56 -8.22 -12.08 6.24
CA THR A 56 -6.76 -11.97 6.21
C THR A 56 -6.26 -11.12 7.39
N THR A 57 -4.94 -11.06 7.56
CA THR A 57 -4.26 -10.20 8.52
C THR A 57 -3.24 -9.33 7.80
N LEU A 58 -2.81 -8.24 8.44
CA LEU A 58 -1.89 -7.28 7.86
C LEU A 58 -0.70 -7.01 8.76
N SER A 59 0.46 -6.81 8.15
CA SER A 59 1.64 -6.27 8.83
C SER A 59 1.42 -4.81 9.26
N PRO A 60 2.05 -4.33 10.35
CA PRO A 60 1.83 -2.98 10.87
C PRO A 60 2.05 -1.84 9.85
N HIS A 61 3.05 -1.97 8.99
CA HIS A 61 3.34 -0.97 7.95
C HIS A 61 2.25 -0.88 6.88
N VAL A 62 1.44 -1.94 6.68
CA VAL A 62 0.33 -1.93 5.73
C VAL A 62 -0.88 -1.20 6.32
N VAL A 63 -1.11 -1.33 7.62
CA VAL A 63 -2.18 -0.60 8.31
C VAL A 63 -2.02 0.91 8.13
N ALA A 64 -0.77 1.40 8.09
CA ALA A 64 -0.44 2.80 7.87
C ALA A 64 -0.15 3.17 6.40
N HIS A 65 -0.31 2.27 5.43
CA HIS A 65 0.21 2.44 4.06
C HIS A 65 -0.38 3.64 3.30
N ARG A 66 -1.54 4.15 3.72
CA ARG A 66 -2.09 5.39 3.18
C ARG A 66 -1.13 6.58 3.34
N SER A 67 -0.32 6.62 4.40
CA SER A 67 0.65 7.70 4.66
C SER A 67 1.83 7.66 3.69
N THR A 68 2.21 6.49 3.18
CA THR A 68 3.28 6.36 2.18
C THR A 68 2.77 6.75 0.79
N ILE A 69 1.53 6.41 0.45
CA ILE A 69 0.89 6.81 -0.82
C ILE A 69 0.77 8.33 -0.91
N TYR A 70 0.26 8.98 0.14
CA TYR A 70 0.06 10.44 0.21
C TYR A 70 1.16 11.19 0.97
N SER A 71 2.38 10.63 0.98
CA SER A 71 3.51 11.26 1.65
C SER A 71 3.83 12.62 1.02
N PRO A 72 4.09 13.69 1.80
CA PRO A 72 4.57 14.96 1.26
C PRO A 72 5.97 14.86 0.64
N LYS A 73 6.68 13.74 0.89
CA LYS A 73 7.99 13.44 0.29
C LYS A 73 7.89 12.66 -1.02
N ARG A 74 6.69 12.47 -1.57
CA ARG A 74 6.50 11.77 -2.84
C ARG A 74 7.07 12.62 -3.98
N ILE A 75 7.92 12.03 -4.82
CA ILE A 75 8.39 12.67 -6.06
C ILE A 75 7.21 12.68 -7.05
N LEU A 76 6.73 13.87 -7.40
CA LEU A 76 5.54 14.07 -8.24
C LEU A 76 5.87 14.26 -9.72
N THR A 77 7.07 14.74 -10.02
CA THR A 77 7.54 15.03 -11.37
C THR A 77 8.95 14.48 -11.56
N PRO A 78 9.40 14.28 -12.81
CA PRO A 78 10.82 14.09 -13.09
C PRO A 78 11.64 15.23 -12.47
N LEU A 79 12.85 14.90 -12.03
CA LEU A 79 13.78 15.84 -11.40
C LEU A 79 15.14 15.73 -12.09
N LYS A 80 15.73 16.87 -12.45
CA LYS A 80 17.09 16.98 -12.98
C LYS A 80 17.93 17.78 -11.98
N ARG A 81 19.15 17.32 -11.66
CA ARG A 81 20.06 18.11 -10.83
C ARG A 81 20.45 19.38 -11.59
N VAL A 82 20.29 20.54 -10.96
CA VAL A 82 20.40 21.86 -11.64
C VAL A 82 21.74 22.06 -12.35
N ASP A 83 22.82 21.53 -11.78
CA ASP A 83 24.19 21.69 -12.25
C ASP A 83 24.72 20.51 -13.09
N PHE A 84 23.85 19.58 -13.49
CA PHE A 84 24.25 18.44 -14.31
C PHE A 84 23.98 18.68 -15.79
N ASP A 85 25.05 18.74 -16.58
CA ASP A 85 24.99 18.64 -18.05
C ASP A 85 25.60 17.30 -18.52
N PRO A 86 24.82 16.41 -19.17
CA PRO A 86 25.35 15.16 -19.70
C PRO A 86 26.40 15.34 -20.81
N LYS A 87 26.37 16.47 -21.54
CA LYS A 87 27.28 16.80 -22.65
C LYS A 87 28.38 17.80 -22.25
N GLY A 88 28.39 18.22 -21.00
CA GLY A 88 29.33 19.20 -20.47
C GLY A 88 29.77 18.86 -19.06
N GLU A 89 29.80 19.86 -18.21
CA GLU A 89 30.24 19.72 -16.82
C GLU A 89 29.23 18.93 -15.99
N ARG A 90 29.68 17.79 -15.47
CA ARG A 90 28.84 16.88 -14.70
C ARG A 90 28.78 17.20 -13.21
N ASN A 91 29.69 18.04 -12.72
CA ASN A 91 29.75 18.50 -11.33
C ASN A 91 29.57 17.36 -10.31
N ILE A 92 30.37 16.28 -10.43
CA ILE A 92 30.21 15.06 -9.62
C ILE A 92 30.39 15.32 -8.11
N GLN A 93 31.19 16.32 -7.77
CA GLN A 93 31.45 16.78 -6.40
C GLN A 93 30.21 17.39 -5.73
N ASN A 94 29.21 17.82 -6.51
CA ASN A 94 28.01 18.46 -5.99
C ASN A 94 26.83 17.47 -5.78
N ARG A 95 27.05 16.16 -5.96
CA ARG A 95 26.03 15.14 -5.68
C ARG A 95 25.68 15.12 -4.19
N GLY A 96 24.40 15.33 -3.88
CA GLY A 96 23.90 15.44 -2.51
C GLY A 96 23.93 16.86 -1.94
N ILE A 97 24.40 17.85 -2.70
CA ILE A 97 24.46 19.27 -2.32
C ILE A 97 23.52 20.09 -3.20
N SER A 98 23.64 19.96 -4.53
CA SER A 98 22.84 20.72 -5.48
C SER A 98 21.38 20.27 -5.50
N GLY A 99 20.48 21.24 -5.68
CA GLY A 99 19.04 21.01 -5.81
C GLY A 99 18.64 20.39 -7.14
N TYR A 100 17.32 20.26 -7.32
CA TYR A 100 16.72 19.69 -8.52
C TYR A 100 15.66 20.64 -9.10
N GLU A 101 15.52 20.59 -10.42
CA GLU A 101 14.47 21.24 -11.23
C GLU A 101 13.60 20.20 -11.94
#